data_AF-A0A4Q4VC89-F1
#
_entry.id   AF-A0A4Q4VC89-F1
#
_cell.length_a   1.000
_cell.length_b   1.000
_cell.length_c   1.000
_cell.angle_alpha   90.00
_cell.angle_beta   90.00
_cell.angle_gamma   90.00
#
_symmetry.space_group_name_H-M   'P 1'
#
loop_
_entity.id
_entity.type
_entity.pdbx_description
1 polymer ?
#
loop_
_entity_poly.entity_id
_entity_poly.type
_entity_poly.pdbx_seq_one_letter_code
_entity_poly.pdbx_strand_id
1 'polypeptide(L)'
;MVACSVTVLSEALKYYALQCARRYGRIAHPKDLFTVAMAAGLGFSTIEGIDFVYAEVQEDQPLGRIVQTVGERVAIEPVTHALTAELIGLNIIRRDLRGERLGFGQVIGNSVLSTEVLTLSSWASAL
;
A
#
# COMPACT_ATOMS: atom_id res chain seq x y z
N MET A 1 2.47 16.63 -9.55
CA MET A 1 2.38 16.87 -8.08
C MET A 1 1.26 16.07 -7.39
N VAL A 2 0.15 15.71 -8.06
CA VAL A 2 -0.99 14.98 -7.43
C VAL A 2 -0.70 13.50 -7.11
N ALA A 3 0.15 12.81 -7.89
CA ALA A 3 0.50 11.40 -7.64
C ALA A 3 1.24 11.19 -6.30
N CYS A 4 2.14 12.10 -5.94
CA CYS A 4 2.94 11.99 -4.71
C CYS A 4 2.07 12.06 -3.44
N SER A 5 1.00 12.88 -3.45
CA SER A 5 0.08 12.98 -2.31
C SER A 5 -0.74 11.71 -2.07
N VAL A 6 -1.21 11.04 -3.13
CA VAL A 6 -2.01 9.82 -3.00
C VAL A 6 -1.15 8.66 -2.48
N THR A 7 0.07 8.50 -3.00
CA THR A 7 1.03 7.50 -2.54
C THR A 7 1.37 7.70 -1.06
N VAL A 8 1.69 8.94 -0.65
CA VAL A 8 2.00 9.25 0.76
C VAL A 8 0.81 8.95 1.67
N LEU A 9 -0.42 9.28 1.24
CA LEU A 9 -1.64 9.00 2.01
C LEU A 9 -1.89 7.49 2.15
N SER A 10 -1.71 6.71 1.09
CA SER A 10 -1.84 5.25 1.12
C SER A 10 -0.88 4.63 2.14
N GLU A 11 0.41 4.98 2.07
CA GLU A 11 1.42 4.47 3.00
C GLU A 11 1.17 4.93 4.44
N ALA A 12 0.71 6.16 4.63
CA ALA A 12 0.34 6.66 5.96
C ALA A 12 -0.86 5.92 6.56
N LEU A 13 -1.87 5.55 5.74
CA LEU A 13 -3.03 4.77 6.18
C LEU A 13 -2.62 3.35 6.60
N LYS A 14 -1.73 2.69 5.84
CA LYS A 14 -1.16 1.37 6.21
C LYS A 14 -0.43 1.45 7.56
N TYR A 15 0.42 2.47 7.73
CA TYR A 15 1.10 2.74 9.01
C TYR A 15 0.11 2.97 10.15
N TYR A 16 -0.94 3.75 9.92
CA TYR A 16 -1.96 4.02 10.94
C TYR A 16 -2.71 2.75 11.36
N ALA A 17 -3.10 1.90 10.41
CA ALA A 17 -3.74 0.62 10.69
C ALA A 17 -2.87 -0.27 11.60
N LEU A 18 -1.56 -0.33 11.35
CA LEU A 18 -0.58 -1.03 12.19
C LEU A 18 -0.50 -0.45 13.60
N GLN A 19 -0.43 0.87 13.72
CA GLN A 19 -0.40 1.54 15.02
C GLN A 19 -1.70 1.33 15.82
N CYS A 20 -2.85 1.34 15.16
CA CYS A 20 -4.13 1.00 15.78
C CYS A 20 -4.13 -0.45 16.26
N ALA A 21 -3.75 -1.41 15.42
CA ALA A 21 -3.69 -2.83 15.81
C ALA A 21 -2.80 -3.05 17.03
N ARG A 22 -1.67 -2.34 17.13
CA ARG A 22 -0.79 -2.37 18.29
C ARG A 22 -1.43 -1.76 19.53
N ARG A 23 -2.03 -0.57 19.40
CA ARG A 23 -2.67 0.13 20.52
C ARG A 23 -3.81 -0.68 21.14
N TYR A 24 -4.54 -1.42 20.32
CA TYR A 24 -5.63 -2.30 20.77
C TYR A 24 -5.18 -3.73 21.08
N GLY A 25 -3.88 -3.98 21.23
CA GLY A 25 -3.33 -5.23 21.77
C GLY A 25 -3.36 -6.43 20.83
N ARG A 26 -3.56 -6.24 19.52
CA ARG A 26 -3.60 -7.35 18.54
C ARG A 26 -2.22 -7.87 18.12
N ILE A 27 -1.13 -7.26 18.59
CA ILE A 27 0.24 -7.66 18.21
C ILE A 27 0.96 -8.15 19.46
N ALA A 28 1.01 -9.46 19.63
CA ALA A 28 1.73 -10.12 20.72
C ALA A 28 3.16 -10.49 20.30
N HIS A 29 3.36 -10.79 19.02
CA HIS A 29 4.64 -11.18 18.44
C HIS A 29 4.98 -10.39 17.16
N PRO A 30 6.28 -10.26 16.81
CA PRO A 30 6.69 -9.59 15.58
C PRO A 30 6.05 -10.18 14.31
N LYS A 31 5.80 -11.50 14.29
CA LYS A 31 5.10 -12.18 13.19
C LYS A 31 3.67 -11.65 12.97
N ASP A 32 2.98 -11.26 14.05
CA ASP A 32 1.60 -10.75 13.97
C ASP A 32 1.59 -9.38 13.28
N LEU A 33 2.71 -8.65 13.36
CA LEU A 33 2.90 -7.37 12.69
C LEU A 33 3.02 -7.52 11.18
N PHE A 34 3.62 -8.60 10.69
CA PHE A 34 3.58 -8.94 9.26
C PHE A 34 2.18 -9.34 8.81
N THR A 35 1.47 -10.17 9.59
CA THR A 35 0.09 -10.54 9.25
C THR A 35 -0.84 -9.33 9.19
N VAL A 36 -0.73 -8.41 10.16
CA VAL A 36 -1.51 -7.17 10.17
C VAL A 36 -1.09 -6.24 9.04
N ALA A 37 0.21 -6.13 8.74
CA ALA A 37 0.71 -5.34 7.62
C ALA A 37 0.14 -5.85 6.28
N MET A 38 0.21 -7.17 6.07
CA MET A 38 -0.37 -7.82 4.89
C MET A 38 -1.87 -7.57 4.79
N ALA A 39 -2.61 -7.73 5.89
CA ALA A 39 -4.04 -7.46 5.90
C ALA A 39 -4.36 -5.98 5.60
N ALA A 40 -3.55 -5.04 6.11
CA ALA A 40 -3.70 -3.62 5.81
C ALA A 40 -3.41 -3.30 4.34
N GLY A 41 -2.34 -3.87 3.77
CA GLY A 41 -1.98 -3.70 2.35
C GLY A 41 -3.04 -4.27 1.42
N LEU A 42 -3.48 -5.52 1.64
CA LEU A 42 -4.50 -6.17 0.83
C LEU A 42 -5.87 -5.51 0.98
N GLY A 43 -6.25 -5.11 2.20
CA GLY A 43 -7.50 -4.38 2.45
C GLY A 43 -7.53 -3.04 1.74
N PHE A 44 -6.43 -2.28 1.78
CA PHE A 44 -6.31 -1.03 1.04
C PHE A 44 -6.42 -1.25 -0.48
N SER A 45 -5.64 -2.19 -1.03
CA SER A 45 -5.67 -2.49 -2.47
C SER A 45 -7.04 -2.95 -2.95
N THR A 46 -7.80 -3.66 -2.11
CA THR A 46 -9.17 -4.06 -2.45
C THR A 46 -10.09 -2.85 -2.59
N ILE A 47 -10.03 -1.91 -1.63
CA ILE A 47 -10.86 -0.70 -1.65
C ILE A 47 -10.48 0.17 -2.85
N GLU A 48 -9.18 0.41 -3.05
CA GLU A 48 -8.67 1.19 -4.17
C GLU A 48 -9.04 0.57 -5.52
N GLY A 49 -8.91 -0.76 -5.66
CA GLY A 49 -9.32 -1.47 -6.86
C GLY A 49 -10.80 -1.29 -7.20
N ILE A 50 -11.68 -1.33 -6.19
CA ILE A 50 -13.12 -1.08 -6.36
C ILE A 50 -13.34 0.37 -6.84
N ASP A 51 -12.69 1.34 -6.22
CA ASP A 51 -12.83 2.76 -6.58
C ASP A 51 -12.37 3.02 -8.02
N PHE A 52 -11.27 2.42 -8.46
CA PHE A 52 -10.78 2.57 -9.85
C PHE A 52 -11.73 1.95 -10.87
N VAL A 53 -12.24 0.73 -10.61
CA VAL A 53 -13.20 0.10 -11.52
C VAL A 53 -14.50 0.90 -11.56
N TYR A 54 -14.96 1.40 -10.41
CA TYR A 54 -16.15 2.25 -10.34
C TYR A 54 -15.96 3.56 -11.11
N ALA A 55 -14.79 4.19 -11.01
CA ALA A 55 -14.47 5.41 -11.76
C ALA A 55 -14.50 5.17 -13.27
N GLU A 56 -13.88 4.08 -13.77
CA GLU A 56 -13.89 3.74 -15.19
C GLU A 56 -15.32 3.48 -15.71
N VAL A 57 -16.19 2.86 -14.89
CA VAL A 57 -17.62 2.69 -15.23
C VAL A 57 -18.35 4.03 -15.26
N GLN A 58 -18.10 4.92 -14.31
CA GLN A 58 -18.74 6.24 -14.24
C GLN A 58 -18.31 7.17 -15.38
N GLU A 59 -17.12 6.96 -15.93
CA GLU A 59 -16.59 7.70 -17.08
C GLU A 59 -17.01 7.11 -18.43
N ASP A 60 -17.91 6.11 -18.46
CA ASP A 60 -18.36 5.41 -19.67
C ASP A 60 -17.19 4.85 -20.53
N GLN A 61 -16.13 4.39 -19.86
CA GLN A 61 -14.95 3.86 -20.54
C GLN A 61 -15.28 2.56 -21.28
N PRO A 62 -14.63 2.27 -22.42
CA PRO A 62 -14.91 1.07 -23.21
C PRO A 62 -14.64 -0.20 -22.39
N LEU A 63 -15.45 -1.25 -22.60
CA LEU A 63 -15.37 -2.51 -21.84
C LEU A 63 -13.94 -3.08 -21.76
N GLY A 64 -13.16 -2.98 -22.85
CA GLY A 64 -11.77 -3.43 -22.88
C GLY A 64 -10.88 -2.72 -21.84
N ARG A 65 -11.10 -1.42 -21.63
CA ARG A 65 -10.40 -0.62 -20.61
C ARG A 65 -10.80 -1.07 -19.20
N ILE A 66 -12.10 -1.28 -18.95
CA ILE A 66 -12.60 -1.77 -17.65
C ILE A 66 -12.00 -3.14 -17.32
N VAL A 67 -11.98 -4.07 -18.28
CA VAL A 67 -11.39 -5.40 -18.10
C VAL A 67 -9.88 -5.31 -17.83
N GLN A 68 -9.17 -4.44 -18.55
CA GLN A 68 -7.75 -4.19 -18.29
C GLN A 68 -7.54 -3.67 -16.86
N THR A 69 -8.31 -2.66 -16.45
CA THR A 69 -8.24 -2.10 -15.10
C THR A 69 -8.49 -3.19 -14.06
N VAL A 70 -9.54 -4.01 -14.19
CA VAL A 70 -9.77 -5.15 -13.29
C VAL A 70 -8.56 -6.09 -13.24
N GLY A 71 -7.96 -6.41 -14.39
CA GLY A 71 -6.76 -7.26 -14.45
C GLY A 71 -5.58 -6.67 -13.68
N GLU A 72 -5.26 -5.40 -13.89
CA GLU A 72 -4.19 -4.69 -13.20
C GLU A 72 -4.42 -4.64 -11.69
N ARG A 73 -5.66 -4.30 -11.29
CA ARG A 73 -6.10 -4.14 -9.89
C ARG A 73 -6.20 -5.45 -9.11
N VAL A 74 -6.33 -6.58 -9.79
CA VAL A 74 -6.39 -7.92 -9.16
C VAL A 74 -5.03 -8.62 -9.14
N ALA A 75 -4.22 -8.46 -10.20
CA ALA A 75 -3.01 -9.25 -10.35
C ALA A 75 -1.74 -8.58 -9.81
N ILE A 76 -1.58 -7.27 -10.02
CA ILE A 76 -0.30 -6.57 -9.79
C ILE A 76 -0.39 -5.69 -8.55
N GLU A 77 -1.50 -4.96 -8.42
CA GLU A 77 -1.66 -3.99 -7.34
C GLU A 77 -1.63 -4.63 -5.94
N PRO A 78 -2.36 -5.72 -5.64
CA PRO A 78 -2.37 -6.29 -4.30
C PRO A 78 -1.00 -6.73 -3.82
N VAL A 79 -0.16 -7.25 -4.72
CA VAL A 79 1.22 -7.63 -4.45
C VAL A 79 2.06 -6.42 -4.05
N THR A 80 1.90 -5.31 -4.78
CA THR A 80 2.62 -4.07 -4.49
C THR A 80 2.21 -3.47 -3.14
N HIS A 81 0.91 -3.42 -2.84
CA HIS A 81 0.43 -2.92 -1.53
C HIS A 81 0.82 -3.83 -0.37
N ALA A 82 0.84 -5.14 -0.58
CA ALA A 82 1.33 -6.11 0.40
C ALA A 82 2.80 -5.87 0.73
N LEU A 83 3.68 -5.85 -0.27
CA LEU A 83 5.12 -5.66 -0.08
C LEU A 83 5.46 -4.32 0.59
N THR A 84 4.79 -3.25 0.18
CA THR A 84 5.00 -1.90 0.74
C THR A 84 4.49 -1.79 2.18
N ALA A 85 3.38 -2.46 2.51
CA ALA A 85 2.90 -2.58 3.88
C ALA A 85 3.86 -3.39 4.76
N GLU A 86 4.44 -4.47 4.23
CA GLU A 86 5.46 -5.25 4.95
C GLU A 86 6.73 -4.44 5.20
N LEU A 87 7.18 -3.62 4.25
CA LEU A 87 8.29 -2.70 4.46
C LEU A 87 8.02 -1.70 5.59
N ILE A 88 6.80 -1.16 5.67
CA ILE A 88 6.37 -0.33 6.82
C ILE A 88 6.45 -1.15 8.11
N GLY A 89 5.91 -2.37 8.10
CA GLY A 89 5.94 -3.28 9.25
C GLY A 89 7.37 -3.56 9.73
N LEU A 90 8.29 -3.84 8.82
CA LEU A 90 9.70 -4.07 9.10
C LEU A 90 10.35 -2.82 9.72
N ASN A 91 10.07 -1.64 9.20
CA ASN A 91 10.58 -0.39 9.75
C ASN A 91 10.01 -0.08 11.14
N ILE A 92 8.75 -0.45 11.41
CA ILE A 92 8.16 -0.39 12.76
C ILE A 92 8.89 -1.35 13.71
N ILE A 93 9.19 -2.58 13.29
CA ILE A 93 9.98 -3.53 14.10
C ILE A 93 11.36 -2.96 14.42
N ARG A 94 12.05 -2.41 13.41
CA ARG A 94 13.37 -1.78 13.59
C ARG A 94 13.32 -0.64 14.60
N ARG A 95 12.33 0.25 14.47
CA ARG A 95 12.15 1.39 15.37
C ARG A 95 11.79 0.95 16.79
N ASP A 96 10.75 0.14 16.92
CA ASP A 96 10.05 -0.03 18.19
C ASP A 96 10.46 -1.29 18.95
N LEU A 97 11.00 -2.30 18.28
CA LEU A 97 11.48 -3.54 18.91
C LEU A 97 13.00 -3.64 18.96
N ARG A 98 13.70 -3.05 17.98
CA ARG A 98 15.18 -3.05 17.93
C ARG A 98 15.79 -1.73 18.42
N GLY A 99 14.98 -0.71 18.68
CA GLY A 99 15.42 0.58 19.24
C GLY A 99 16.15 1.49 18.25
N GLU A 100 16.04 1.24 16.94
CA GLU A 100 16.62 2.12 15.93
C GLU A 100 15.93 3.49 15.91
N ARG A 101 16.71 4.56 15.74
CA ARG A 101 16.17 5.93 15.65
C ARG A 101 15.61 6.21 14.25
N LEU A 102 14.42 5.69 13.97
CA LEU A 102 13.69 5.94 12.73
C LEU A 102 12.55 6.94 12.96
N GLY A 103 12.58 8.09 12.26
CA GLY A 103 11.47 9.03 12.23
C GLY A 103 10.31 8.53 11.35
N PHE A 104 9.12 9.13 11.48
CA PHE A 104 7.94 8.76 10.68
C PHE A 104 8.23 8.72 9.18
N GLY A 105 8.89 9.76 8.64
CA GLY A 105 9.26 9.81 7.22
C GLY A 105 10.20 8.68 6.80
N GLN A 106 11.08 8.18 7.68
CA GLN A 106 11.94 7.04 7.37
C GLN A 106 11.19 5.70 7.43
N VAL A 107 10.11 5.63 8.22
CA VAL A 107 9.28 4.42 8.34
C VAL A 107 8.49 4.19 7.05
N ILE A 108 7.87 5.24 6.50
CA ILE A 108 7.06 5.14 5.28
C ILE A 108 7.82 5.49 4.00
N GLY A 109 8.93 6.22 4.10
CA GLY A 109 9.61 6.81 2.94
C GLY A 109 10.15 5.80 1.95
N ASN A 110 10.71 4.68 2.42
CA ASN A 110 11.17 3.61 1.54
C ASN A 110 10.00 2.99 0.75
N SER A 111 8.84 2.81 1.40
CA SER A 111 7.64 2.28 0.74
C SER A 111 7.06 3.26 -0.28
N VAL A 112 7.05 4.57 0.04
CA VAL A 112 6.62 5.62 -0.90
C VAL A 112 7.50 5.61 -2.15
N LEU A 113 8.83 5.60 -1.98
CA LEU A 113 9.78 5.58 -3.11
C LEU A 113 9.63 4.31 -3.96
N SER A 114 9.50 3.14 -3.32
CA SER A 114 9.29 1.87 -4.04
C SER A 114 7.99 1.87 -4.85
N THR A 115 6.92 2.44 -4.29
CA THR A 115 5.63 2.54 -4.97
C THR A 115 5.70 3.50 -6.16
N GLU A 116 6.35 4.67 -6.00
CA GLU A 116 6.55 5.63 -7.10
C GLU A 116 7.37 5.04 -8.25
N VAL A 117 8.44 4.30 -7.96
CA VAL A 117 9.25 3.63 -8.99
C VAL A 117 8.42 2.58 -9.74
N LEU A 118 7.63 1.77 -9.02
CA LEU A 118 6.80 0.74 -9.62
C LEU A 118 5.68 1.33 -10.47
N THR A 119 5.00 2.37 -9.98
CA THR A 119 3.99 3.08 -10.79
C THR A 119 4.62 3.63 -12.06
N LEU A 120 5.71 4.38 -11.98
CA LEU A 120 6.40 4.95 -13.14
C LEU A 120 6.83 3.88 -14.17
N SER A 121 7.31 2.72 -13.72
CA SER A 121 7.69 1.61 -14.61
C SER A 121 6.50 0.93 -15.31
N SER A 122 5.34 0.85 -14.65
CA SER A 122 4.13 0.27 -15.25
C SER A 122 3.58 1.15 -16.39
N TRP A 123 3.62 2.48 -16.24
CA TRP A 123 3.20 3.43 -17.27
C TRP A 123 4.18 3.50 -18.45
N ALA A 124 5.49 3.36 -18.21
CA ALA A 124 6.49 3.30 -19.27
C ALA A 124 6.38 2.05 -20.16
N SER A 125 5.74 0.99 -19.67
CA SER A 125 5.54 -0.27 -20.40
C SER A 125 4.22 -0.30 -21.19
N ALA A 126 3.36 0.71 -21.00
CA ALA A 126 2.04 0.84 -21.63
C ALA A 126 2.00 1.91 -22.76
N LEU A 127 3.15 2.48 -23.11
CA LEU A 127 3.40 3.38 -24.24
C LEU A 127 4.28 2.67 -25.29
#